data_AF-A0A3C0KQ66-F1
#
_entry.id   AF-A0A3C0KQ66-F1
#
_cell.length_a   1.000
_cell.length_b   1.000
_cell.length_c   1.000
_cell.angle_alpha   90.00
_cell.angle_beta   90.00
_cell.angle_gamma   90.00
#
_symmetry.space_group_name_H-M   'P 1'
#
loop_
_entity.id
_entity.type
_entity.pdbx_description
1 polymer ?
#
loop_
_entity_poly.entity_id
_entity_poly.type
_entity_poly.pdbx_seq_one_letter_code
_entity_poly.pdbx_strand_id
1 'polypeptide(L)'
;MGGIDIRTLVLILGITHLIQVAAFLLQYKTNNTYQGVGWWLLWSVAAAVGFIFLLLRDIPSLHQPAIIVQNSAIFIGTLFIYIGVMRFLDRQENGKVIVFVSAAFVAALVYFVYVHDNIFVRSLIICGGLAGTS
;
A
#
# COMPACT_ATOMS: atom_id res chain seq x y z
N MET A 1 -22.65 -5.83 22.30
CA MET A 1 -21.99 -6.39 21.09
C MET A 1 -20.60 -5.80 21.02
N GLY A 2 -19.58 -6.52 21.52
CA GLY A 2 -18.19 -6.09 21.48
C GLY A 2 -17.61 -6.29 20.09
N GLY A 3 -17.72 -5.27 19.24
CA GLY A 3 -17.03 -5.24 17.96
C GLY A 3 -15.54 -4.95 18.16
N ILE A 4 -14.69 -5.56 17.35
CA ILE A 4 -13.25 -5.27 17.36
C ILE A 4 -13.06 -3.80 16.99
N ASP A 5 -12.41 -3.05 17.87
CA ASP A 5 -12.09 -1.64 17.65
C ASP A 5 -11.16 -1.48 16.44
N ILE A 6 -11.41 -0.46 15.61
CA ILE A 6 -10.64 -0.24 14.39
C ILE A 6 -9.15 -0.01 14.67
N ARG A 7 -8.79 0.55 15.84
CA ARG A 7 -7.39 0.67 16.29
C ARG A 7 -6.76 -0.70 16.51
N THR A 8 -7.50 -1.64 17.09
CA THR A 8 -7.02 -3.01 17.32
C THR A 8 -6.76 -3.71 15.99
N LEU A 9 -7.64 -3.55 14.99
CA LEU A 9 -7.43 -4.08 13.65
C LEU A 9 -6.17 -3.49 13.00
N VAL A 10 -6.02 -2.16 13.02
CA VAL A 10 -4.86 -1.48 12.44
C VAL A 10 -3.56 -1.93 13.10
N LEU A 11 -3.58 -2.10 14.43
CA LEU A 11 -2.41 -2.56 15.19
C LEU A 11 -2.03 -4.01 14.83
N ILE A 12 -3.00 -4.92 14.80
CA ILE A 12 -2.77 -6.31 14.40
C ILE A 12 -2.23 -6.36 12.97
N LEU A 13 -2.85 -5.64 12.04
CA LEU A 13 -2.41 -5.58 10.64
C LEU A 13 -0.99 -5.01 10.51
N GLY A 14 -0.64 -3.97 11.28
CA GLY A 14 0.71 -3.42 11.32
C GLY A 14 1.73 -4.46 11.79
N ILE A 15 1.44 -5.19 12.87
CA ILE A 15 2.31 -6.27 13.38
C ILE A 15 2.45 -7.38 12.33
N THR A 16 1.36 -7.81 11.70
CA THR A 16 1.40 -8.83 10.64
C THR A 16 2.31 -8.39 9.50
N HIS A 17 2.24 -7.14 9.05
CA HIS A 17 3.11 -6.65 7.99
C HIS A 17 4.57 -6.57 8.40
N LEU A 18 4.88 -6.26 9.67
CA LEU A 18 6.26 -6.30 10.18
C LEU A 18 6.82 -7.73 10.20
N ILE A 19 6.01 -8.71 10.63
CA ILE A 19 6.38 -10.13 10.57
C ILE A 19 6.58 -10.55 9.10
N GLN A 20 5.71 -10.10 8.21
CA GLN A 20 5.78 -10.38 6.78
C GLN A 20 7.04 -9.79 6.14
N VAL A 21 7.49 -8.61 6.57
CA VAL A 21 8.79 -8.03 6.18
C VAL A 21 9.91 -8.96 6.60
N ALA A 22 9.92 -9.44 7.85
CA ALA A 22 10.95 -10.35 8.34
C ALA A 22 10.96 -11.69 7.56
N ALA A 23 9.78 -12.24 7.27
CA ALA A 23 9.64 -13.47 6.50
C ALA A 23 10.18 -13.31 5.06
N PHE A 24 9.80 -12.23 4.36
CA PHE A 24 10.30 -11.96 3.01
C PHE A 24 11.78 -11.59 3.00
N LEU A 25 12.30 -10.91 4.03
CA LEU A 25 13.74 -10.66 4.18
C LEU A 25 14.52 -11.97 4.28
N LEU A 26 14.04 -12.90 5.11
CA LEU A 26 14.66 -14.21 5.26
C LEU A 26 14.58 -14.99 3.94
N GLN A 27 13.40 -15.03 3.31
CA GLN A 27 13.21 -15.69 2.02
C GLN A 27 14.13 -15.10 0.94
N TYR A 28 14.26 -13.78 0.89
CA TYR A 28 15.12 -13.07 -0.07
C TYR A 28 16.60 -13.39 0.14
N LYS A 29 17.04 -13.49 1.40
CA LYS A 29 18.44 -13.86 1.73
C LYS A 29 18.75 -15.33 1.51
N THR A 30 17.80 -16.22 1.83
CA THR A 30 18.02 -17.67 1.79
C THR A 30 17.78 -18.26 0.41
N ASN A 31 16.84 -17.72 -0.37
CA ASN A 31 16.42 -18.32 -1.63
C ASN A 31 16.02 -17.26 -2.66
N ASN A 32 17.01 -16.52 -3.17
CA ASN A 32 16.84 -15.52 -4.24
C ASN A 32 16.67 -16.16 -5.64
N THR A 33 16.28 -17.43 -5.71
CA THR A 33 16.12 -18.20 -6.95
C THR A 33 14.92 -17.70 -7.77
N TYR A 34 13.89 -17.17 -7.10
CA TYR A 34 12.67 -16.70 -7.76
C TYR A 34 12.71 -15.19 -8.01
N GLN A 35 12.59 -14.81 -9.28
CA GLN A 35 12.44 -13.41 -9.66
C GLN A 35 11.12 -12.88 -9.08
N GLY A 36 11.15 -11.77 -8.34
CA GLY A 36 9.95 -11.18 -7.74
C GLY A 36 9.95 -11.09 -6.21
N VAL A 37 10.69 -11.95 -5.49
CA VAL A 37 10.71 -11.97 -4.01
C VAL A 37 11.20 -10.63 -3.43
N GLY A 38 12.18 -9.99 -4.07
CA GLY A 38 12.65 -8.65 -3.67
C GLY A 38 11.57 -7.57 -3.80
N TRP A 39 10.68 -7.68 -4.78
CA TRP A 39 9.56 -6.75 -4.95
C TRP A 39 8.46 -6.98 -3.91
N TRP A 40 8.21 -8.24 -3.51
CA TRP A 40 7.30 -8.57 -2.41
C TRP A 40 7.82 -8.03 -1.08
N LEU A 41 9.13 -8.07 -0.87
CA LEU A 41 9.76 -7.43 0.28
C LEU A 41 9.51 -5.91 0.28
N LEU A 42 9.76 -5.24 -0.85
CA LEU A 42 9.54 -3.79 -0.97
C LEU A 42 8.06 -3.43 -0.74
N TRP A 43 7.12 -4.22 -1.27
CA TRP A 43 5.69 -4.07 -0.97
C TRP A 43 5.41 -4.22 0.52
N SER A 44 5.94 -5.27 1.16
CA SER A 44 5.72 -5.53 2.58
C SER A 44 6.25 -4.39 3.45
N VAL A 45 7.38 -3.79 3.08
CA VAL A 45 7.93 -2.60 3.75
C VAL A 45 7.01 -1.40 3.54
N ALA A 46 6.56 -1.14 2.32
CA ALA A 46 5.65 -0.04 2.00
C ALA A 46 4.32 -0.18 2.76
N ALA A 47 3.78 -1.39 2.86
CA ALA A 47 2.58 -1.67 3.62
C ALA A 47 2.79 -1.45 5.14
N ALA A 48 3.89 -1.93 5.71
CA ALA A 48 4.24 -1.66 7.11
C ALA A 48 4.32 -0.16 7.40
N VAL A 49 4.96 0.63 6.53
CA VAL A 49 5.00 2.09 6.60
C VAL A 49 3.58 2.67 6.54
N GLY A 50 2.75 2.22 5.59
CA GLY A 50 1.36 2.66 5.47
C GLY A 50 0.54 2.44 6.75
N PHE A 51 0.67 1.29 7.39
CA PHE A 51 -0.02 0.98 8.65
C PHE A 51 0.52 1.78 9.84
N ILE A 52 1.83 2.03 9.91
CA ILE A 52 2.41 2.91 10.93
C ILE A 52 1.83 4.32 10.79
N PHE A 53 1.86 4.91 9.59
CA PHE A 53 1.32 6.25 9.39
C PHE A 53 -0.21 6.32 9.55
N LEU A 54 -0.93 5.20 9.36
CA LEU A 54 -2.35 5.12 9.71
C LEU A 54 -2.58 5.30 11.22
N LEU A 55 -1.72 4.74 12.07
CA LEU A 55 -1.77 4.95 13.54
C LEU A 55 -1.40 6.39 13.93
N LEU A 56 -0.41 6.97 13.25
CA LEU A 56 0.03 8.35 13.52
C LEU A 56 -1.02 9.40 13.14
N ARG A 57 -2.03 9.04 12.35
CA ARG A 57 -3.09 9.94 11.91
C ARG A 57 -3.95 10.49 13.06
N ASP A 58 -4.01 9.77 14.18
CA ASP A 58 -4.73 10.23 15.37
C ASP A 58 -4.02 11.38 16.10
N ILE A 59 -2.75 11.66 15.75
CA ILE A 59 -1.99 12.76 16.31
C ILE A 59 -2.30 14.03 15.47
N PRO A 60 -2.95 15.07 16.05
CA PRO A 60 -3.42 16.22 15.28
C PRO A 60 -2.32 16.94 14.48
N SER A 61 -1.11 17.06 15.07
CA SER A 61 0.05 17.70 14.42
C SER A 61 0.63 16.91 13.25
N LEU A 62 0.35 15.60 13.16
CA LEU A 62 0.85 14.72 12.12
C LEU A 62 -0.24 14.29 11.15
N HIS A 63 -1.49 14.74 11.31
CA HIS A 63 -2.64 14.25 10.57
C HIS A 63 -2.46 14.35 9.04
N GLN A 64 -2.17 15.56 8.54
CA GLN A 64 -1.95 15.80 7.11
C GLN A 64 -0.74 15.04 6.52
N PRO A 65 0.49 15.16 7.08
CA PRO A 65 1.63 14.42 6.55
C PRO A 65 1.42 12.89 6.65
N ALA A 66 0.74 12.41 7.70
CA ALA A 66 0.43 10.99 7.84
C ALA A 66 -0.49 10.48 6.73
N ILE A 67 -1.50 11.26 6.32
CA ILE A 67 -2.35 10.91 5.18
C ILE A 67 -1.52 10.80 3.91
N ILE A 68 -0.67 11.78 3.64
CA ILE A 68 0.11 11.84 2.39
C ILE A 68 1.05 10.64 2.32
N VAL A 69 1.81 10.39 3.40
CA VAL A 69 2.76 9.27 3.44
C VAL A 69 2.03 7.94 3.40
N GLN A 70 0.94 7.78 4.16
CA GLN A 70 0.14 6.55 4.15
C GLN A 70 -0.35 6.21 2.73
N ASN A 71 -1.01 7.15 2.06
CA ASN A 71 -1.61 6.87 0.74
C ASN A 71 -0.52 6.62 -0.31
N SER A 72 0.59 7.36 -0.25
CA SER A 72 1.73 7.14 -1.13
C SER A 72 2.35 5.76 -0.90
N ALA A 73 2.53 5.36 0.35
CA ALA A 73 3.09 4.06 0.71
C ALA A 73 2.21 2.90 0.26
N ILE A 74 0.88 2.99 0.44
CA ILE A 74 -0.07 1.99 -0.06
C ILE A 74 0.02 1.88 -1.58
N PHE A 75 -0.01 3.01 -2.29
CA PHE A 75 0.02 3.03 -3.75
C PHE A 75 1.33 2.45 -4.33
N ILE A 76 2.47 2.91 -3.82
CA ILE A 76 3.78 2.39 -4.20
C ILE A 76 3.88 0.90 -3.88
N GLY A 77 3.35 0.49 -2.72
CA GLY A 77 3.22 -0.91 -2.36
C GLY A 77 2.45 -1.71 -3.41
N THR A 78 1.29 -1.23 -3.84
CA THR A 78 0.48 -1.89 -4.88
C THR A 78 1.25 -2.07 -6.19
N LEU A 79 2.08 -1.09 -6.58
CA LEU A 79 2.95 -1.23 -7.74
C LEU A 79 4.02 -2.31 -7.54
N PHE A 80 4.65 -2.35 -6.36
CA PHE A 80 5.67 -3.36 -6.05
C PHE A 80 5.11 -4.78 -6.04
N ILE A 81 3.91 -4.99 -5.47
CA ILE A 81 3.30 -6.33 -5.49
C ILE A 81 2.91 -6.74 -6.92
N TYR A 82 2.39 -5.81 -7.73
CA TYR A 82 2.08 -6.08 -9.14
C TYR A 82 3.33 -6.48 -9.94
N ILE A 83 4.43 -5.72 -9.82
CA ILE A 83 5.71 -6.04 -10.48
C ILE A 83 6.24 -7.37 -9.96
N GLY A 84 6.17 -7.61 -8.65
CA GLY A 84 6.60 -8.85 -8.03
C GLY A 84 5.84 -10.08 -8.53
N VAL A 85 4.52 -9.98 -8.67
CA VAL A 85 3.68 -11.06 -9.24
C VAL A 85 4.01 -11.31 -10.72
N MET A 86 4.15 -10.25 -11.52
CA MET A 86 4.50 -10.40 -12.95
C MET A 86 5.85 -11.07 -13.14
N ARG A 87 6.87 -10.65 -12.37
CA ARG A 87 8.20 -11.27 -12.41
C ARG A 87 8.23 -12.69 -11.86
N PHE A 88 7.42 -12.99 -10.84
CA PHE A 88 7.28 -14.35 -10.32
C PHE A 88 6.66 -15.30 -11.34
N LEU A 89 5.74 -14.80 -12.17
CA LEU A 89 5.14 -15.53 -13.28
C LEU A 89 6.00 -15.51 -14.57
N ASP A 90 7.22 -14.97 -14.50
CA ASP A 90 8.15 -14.79 -15.62
C ASP A 90 7.50 -14.07 -16.84
N ARG A 91 6.59 -13.14 -16.54
CA ARG A 91 5.90 -12.30 -17.53
C ARG A 91 6.48 -10.90 -17.52
N GLN A 92 6.64 -10.31 -18.70
CA GLN A 92 7.08 -8.92 -18.81
C GLN A 92 5.99 -7.97 -18.32
N GLU A 93 6.36 -7.07 -17.41
CA GLU A 93 5.50 -6.00 -16.97
C GLU A 93 5.10 -5.08 -18.13
N ASN A 94 3.79 -4.84 -18.30
CA ASN A 94 3.34 -3.83 -19.26
C ASN A 94 3.60 -2.43 -18.68
N GLY A 95 4.77 -1.85 -18.96
CA GLY A 95 5.18 -0.53 -18.47
C GLY A 95 4.16 0.58 -18.75
N LYS A 96 3.34 0.45 -19.82
CA LYS A 96 2.25 1.39 -20.10
C LYS A 96 1.17 1.37 -19.02
N VAL A 97 0.84 0.20 -18.48
CA VAL A 97 -0.12 0.06 -17.37
C VAL A 97 0.45 0.69 -16.11
N ILE A 98 1.74 0.47 -15.81
CA ILE A 98 2.40 1.07 -14.64
C ILE A 98 2.39 2.60 -14.74
N VAL A 99 2.76 3.15 -15.89
CA VAL A 99 2.75 4.60 -16.13
C VAL A 99 1.33 5.17 -16.06
N PHE A 100 0.36 4.50 -16.67
CA PHE A 100 -1.04 4.93 -16.64
C PHE A 100 -1.61 4.96 -15.22
N VAL A 101 -1.39 3.89 -14.43
CA VAL A 101 -1.85 3.78 -13.04
C VAL A 101 -1.14 4.80 -12.15
N SER A 102 0.16 5.03 -12.37
CA SER A 102 0.93 6.06 -11.66
C SER A 102 0.43 7.47 -11.98
N ALA A 103 0.18 7.77 -13.26
CA ALA A 103 -0.36 9.06 -13.68
C ALA A 103 -1.78 9.28 -13.12
N ALA A 104 -2.63 8.26 -13.13
CA ALA A 104 -3.97 8.32 -12.55
C ALA A 104 -3.92 8.56 -11.03
N PHE A 105 -3.00 7.91 -10.31
CA PHE A 105 -2.82 8.15 -8.88
C PHE A 105 -2.31 9.56 -8.58
N VAL A 106 -1.32 10.06 -9.31
CA VAL A 106 -0.82 11.43 -9.12
C VAL A 106 -1.94 12.43 -9.41
N ALA A 107 -2.71 12.24 -10.49
CA ALA A 107 -3.86 13.08 -10.80
C ALA A 107 -4.92 13.05 -9.69
N ALA A 108 -5.23 11.86 -9.15
CA ALA A 108 -6.16 11.70 -8.04
C ALA A 108 -5.63 12.36 -6.76
N LEU A 109 -4.34 12.22 -6.46
CA LEU A 109 -3.71 12.79 -5.26
C LEU A 109 -3.70 14.32 -5.33
N VAL A 110 -3.34 14.89 -6.49
CA VAL A 110 -3.40 16.34 -6.72
C VAL A 110 -4.85 16.82 -6.63
N TYR A 111 -5.80 16.11 -7.25
CA TYR A 111 -7.21 16.46 -7.17
C TYR A 111 -7.72 16.43 -5.73
N PHE A 112 -7.41 15.41 -4.94
CA PHE A 112 -7.84 15.32 -3.54
C PHE A 112 -7.20 16.36 -2.63
N VAL A 113 -5.91 16.65 -2.83
CA VAL A 113 -5.18 17.62 -2.01
C VAL A 113 -5.63 19.06 -2.31
N TYR A 114 -5.99 19.37 -3.57
CA TYR A 114 -6.31 20.74 -3.98
C TYR A 114 -7.81 21.04 -4.14
N VAL A 115 -8.67 20.04 -4.36
CA VAL A 115 -10.08 20.26 -4.76
C VAL A 115 -11.08 19.90 -3.66
N HIS A 116 -10.80 18.95 -2.74
CA HIS A 116 -11.80 18.50 -1.75
C HIS A 116 -11.25 18.15 -0.35
N ASP A 117 -11.45 19.08 0.59
CA ASP A 117 -11.29 18.94 2.05
C ASP A 117 -12.52 18.23 2.68
N ASN A 118 -13.03 17.16 2.07
CA ASN A 118 -14.25 16.49 2.54
C ASN A 118 -14.13 14.96 2.53
N ILE A 119 -14.25 14.39 3.73
CA ILE A 119 -13.87 13.04 4.16
C ILE A 119 -14.65 11.91 3.46
N PHE A 120 -15.75 12.22 2.74
CA PHE A 120 -16.73 11.24 2.25
C PHE A 120 -16.31 10.45 1.00
N VAL A 121 -15.49 11.02 0.12
CA VAL A 121 -15.14 10.37 -1.17
C VAL A 121 -14.02 9.33 -1.03
N ARG A 122 -13.25 9.39 0.07
CA ARG A 122 -12.12 8.48 0.34
C ARG A 122 -12.54 7.01 0.44
N SER A 123 -13.76 6.74 0.93
CA SER A 123 -14.29 5.37 1.03
C SER A 123 -14.76 4.81 -0.32
N LEU A 124 -15.19 5.66 -1.25
CA LEU A 124 -15.73 5.26 -2.56
C LEU A 124 -14.62 4.79 -3.52
N ILE A 125 -13.44 5.41 -3.43
CA ILE A 125 -12.29 5.11 -4.29
C ILE A 125 -11.63 3.79 -3.91
N ILE A 126 -11.60 3.44 -2.63
CA ILE A 126 -11.04 2.17 -2.16
C ILE A 126 -11.89 0.99 -2.66
N CYS A 127 -13.22 1.10 -2.62
CA CYS A 127 -14.13 0.08 -3.15
C CYS A 127 -14.07 -0.03 -4.68
N GLY A 128 -13.97 1.10 -5.40
CA GLY A 128 -13.86 1.10 -6.86
C GLY A 128 -12.54 0.51 -7.37
N GLY A 129 -11.43 0.77 -6.69
CA GLY A 129 -10.11 0.22 -7.06
C GLY A 129 -10.02 -1.30 -6.89
N LEU A 130 -10.68 -1.86 -5.88
CA LEU A 130 -10.71 -3.31 -5.64
C LEU A 130 -11.60 -4.06 -6.64
N ALA A 131 -12.74 -3.47 -7.04
CA ALA A 131 -13.66 -4.09 -7.99
C ALA A 131 -13.11 -4.18 -9.43
N GLY A 132 -12.17 -3.29 -9.80
CA GLY A 132 -11.49 -3.33 -11.10
C GLY A 132 -10.40 -4.40 -11.22
N THR A 133 -10.11 -5.15 -10.15
CA THR A 133 -9.11 -6.23 -10.12
C THR A 133 -9.69 -7.65 -10.04
N SER A 134 -11.02 -7.77 -10.07
CA SER A 134 -11.77 -9.05 -10.17
C SER A 134 -12.16 -9.39 -11.59
#